data_AF-K2DRY4-F1
#
_entry.id   AF-K2DRY4-F1
#
_cell.length_a   1.000
_cell.length_b   1.000
_cell.length_c   1.000
_cell.angle_alpha   90.00
_cell.angle_beta   90.00
_cell.angle_gamma   90.00
#
_symmetry.space_group_name_H-M   'P 1'
#
loop_
_entity.id
_entity.type
_entity.pdbx_description
1 polymer ?
#
loop_
_entity_poly.entity_id
_entity_poly.type
_entity_poly.pdbx_seq_one_letter_code
_entity_poly.pdbx_strand_id
1 'polypeptide(L)'
;MLLQRNRHCNSDATTDKNQCNFVAQKNDKKLHSSASILNHGISTQELREFLGEDWSDYKDDSESLALWADLLFKNRLIEQGIAPDNFTAITWCNSCGYIYVPPELTNGGNVLGCPWCWNRVKGLPIPEPKPVNQH
;
A
#
# COMPACT_ATOMS: atom_id res chain seq x y z
N MET A 1 6.52 4.45 -2.53
CA MET A 1 5.78 5.68 -2.89
C MET A 1 6.72 6.86 -2.74
N LEU A 2 6.74 7.76 -3.72
CA LEU A 2 7.65 8.89 -3.82
C LEU A 2 7.78 9.66 -2.50
N LEU A 3 9.02 9.79 -2.03
CA LEU A 3 9.45 10.74 -1.01
C LEU A 3 9.02 12.15 -1.44
N GLN A 4 7.92 12.66 -0.90
CA GLN A 4 7.73 14.11 -0.84
C GLN A 4 8.76 14.65 0.16
N ARG A 5 9.91 15.06 -0.39
CA ARG A 5 10.95 15.79 0.32
C ARG A 5 10.41 17.17 0.66
N ASN A 6 9.76 17.31 1.81
CA ASN A 6 9.48 18.63 2.38
C ASN A 6 10.80 19.27 2.78
N ARG A 7 11.37 20.10 1.89
CA ARG A 7 12.46 21.02 2.22
C ARG A 7 11.87 22.17 3.03
N HIS A 8 11.96 22.09 4.35
CA HIS A 8 11.93 23.29 5.18
C HIS A 8 13.37 23.71 5.44
N CYS A 9 13.84 24.69 4.66
CA CYS A 9 15.00 25.47 5.05
C CYS A 9 14.45 26.69 5.81
N ASN A 10 14.69 26.75 7.13
CA ASN A 10 14.54 28.00 7.86
C ASN A 10 15.62 28.95 7.33
N SER A 11 15.20 29.98 6.61
CA SER A 11 16.06 31.09 6.22
C SER A 11 16.17 32.04 7.40
N ASP A 12 17.12 31.79 8.29
CA ASP A 12 17.69 32.86 9.11
C ASP A 12 19.18 32.60 9.30
N ALA A 13 19.94 33.66 9.03
CA ALA A 13 21.37 33.64 8.84
C ALA A 13 22.15 33.14 10.07
N THR A 14 23.10 32.23 9.85
CA THR A 14 24.48 32.31 10.36
C THR A 14 25.31 31.14 9.83
N THR A 15 26.59 31.41 9.60
CA THR A 15 27.59 30.60 8.92
C THR A 15 27.91 29.28 9.66
N ASP A 16 27.30 28.16 9.27
CA ASP A 16 27.90 26.83 9.40
C ASP A 16 27.21 25.82 8.45
N LYS A 17 27.98 25.07 7.65
CA LYS A 17 27.46 24.23 6.55
C LYS A 17 27.35 22.74 6.86
N ASN A 18 27.56 22.29 8.09
CA ASN A 18 27.65 20.85 8.37
C ASN A 18 26.90 20.36 9.63
N GLN A 19 25.68 20.84 9.86
CA GLN A 19 24.81 20.22 10.88
C GLN A 19 23.33 20.22 10.48
N CYS A 20 22.96 19.34 9.55
CA CYS A 20 21.58 18.85 9.49
C CYS A 20 21.47 17.65 10.44
N ASN A 21 21.03 17.90 11.66
CA ASN A 21 20.67 16.84 12.60
C ASN A 21 19.50 16.03 12.01
N PHE A 22 19.74 14.75 11.72
CA PHE A 22 18.68 13.79 11.41
C PHE A 22 17.87 13.53 12.69
N VAL A 23 16.85 14.34 12.92
CA VAL A 23 15.81 13.99 13.89
C VAL A 23 14.89 12.99 13.20
N ALA A 24 15.09 11.71 13.49
CA ALA A 24 14.13 10.66 13.15
C ALA A 24 12.80 11.00 13.83
N GLN A 25 11.84 11.52 13.06
CA GLN A 25 10.48 11.69 13.52
C GLN A 25 9.86 10.31 13.70
N LYS A 26 9.80 9.83 14.95
CA LYS A 26 8.92 8.74 15.35
C LYS A 26 7.49 9.23 15.14
N ASN A 27 6.92 8.93 13.98
CA ASN A 27 5.49 9.01 13.80
C ASN A 27 4.90 7.79 14.48
N ASP A 28 4.24 8.02 15.62
CA ASP A 28 3.43 7.04 16.35
C ASP A 28 2.23 6.63 15.49
N LYS A 29 2.49 5.85 14.43
CA LYS A 29 1.44 5.09 13.76
C LYS A 29 1.12 3.93 14.68
N LYS A 30 -0.04 4.02 15.30
CA LYS A 30 -0.71 3.01 16.12
C LYS A 30 -0.41 1.60 15.60
N LEU A 31 0.53 0.94 16.27
CA LEU A 31 0.97 -0.43 16.04
C LEU A 31 -0.26 -1.35 16.05
N HIS A 32 -0.56 -1.97 14.91
CA HIS A 32 -1.53 -3.05 14.89
C HIS A 32 -0.83 -4.28 15.46
N SER A 33 -1.18 -4.63 16.70
CA SER A 33 -0.70 -5.82 17.41
C SER A 33 -0.78 -7.08 16.54
N SER A 34 0.07 -8.06 16.83
CA SER A 34 0.19 -9.44 16.29
C SER A 34 -1.10 -10.24 16.05
N ALA A 35 -2.28 -9.70 16.37
CA ALA A 35 -3.59 -10.25 16.06
C ALA A 35 -3.90 -10.32 14.55
N SER A 36 -3.22 -9.56 13.68
CA SER A 36 -3.63 -9.49 12.27
C SER A 36 -3.27 -10.70 11.40
N ILE A 37 -2.24 -11.48 11.75
CA ILE A 37 -1.87 -12.69 10.98
C ILE A 37 -3.03 -13.70 10.99
N LEU A 38 -3.69 -13.86 12.15
CA LEU A 38 -4.82 -14.78 12.32
C LEU A 38 -6.12 -14.27 11.67
N ASN A 39 -6.28 -12.95 11.51
CA ASN A 39 -7.53 -12.36 11.02
C ASN A 39 -7.82 -12.67 9.55
N HIS A 40 -6.81 -13.04 8.77
CA HIS A 40 -6.95 -13.33 7.34
C HIS A 40 -6.89 -14.83 7.00
N GLY A 41 -6.76 -15.70 8.01
CA GLY A 41 -6.61 -17.14 7.79
C GLY A 41 -5.33 -17.53 7.05
N ILE A 42 -4.30 -16.68 7.10
CA ILE A 42 -3.00 -16.91 6.45
C ILE A 42 -2.07 -17.61 7.43
N SER A 43 -1.53 -18.75 7.01
CA SER A 43 -0.54 -19.50 7.78
C SER A 43 0.88 -18.94 7.63
N THR A 44 1.74 -19.23 8.60
CA THR A 44 3.16 -18.91 8.54
C THR A 44 3.86 -19.53 7.33
N GLN A 45 3.43 -20.73 6.90
CA GLN A 45 3.99 -21.40 5.73
C GLN A 45 3.67 -20.63 4.45
N GLU A 46 2.43 -20.15 4.29
CA GLU A 46 2.04 -19.31 3.14
C GLU A 46 2.82 -17.99 3.13
N LEU A 47 3.05 -17.37 4.29
CA LEU A 47 3.89 -16.16 4.38
C LEU A 47 5.33 -16.44 3.98
N ARG A 48 5.90 -17.56 4.43
CA ARG A 48 7.25 -17.97 4.07
C ARG A 48 7.38 -18.19 2.57
N GLU A 49 6.42 -18.86 1.95
CA GLU A 49 6.41 -19.08 0.50
C GLU A 49 6.27 -17.77 -0.26
N PHE A 50 5.42 -16.85 0.23
CA PHE A 50 5.22 -15.54 -0.38
C PHE A 50 6.46 -14.65 -0.29
N LEU A 51 7.14 -14.64 0.86
CA LEU A 51 8.35 -13.85 1.10
C LEU A 51 9.60 -14.45 0.44
N GLY A 52 9.63 -15.77 0.24
CA GLY A 52 10.75 -16.45 -0.39
C GLY A 52 12.07 -16.22 0.36
N GLU A 53 13.05 -15.65 -0.34
CA GLU A 53 14.38 -15.36 0.22
C GLU A 53 14.34 -14.31 1.34
N ASP A 54 13.38 -13.36 1.26
CA ASP A 54 13.23 -12.29 2.25
C ASP A 54 12.67 -12.80 3.60
N TRP A 55 12.26 -14.07 3.69
CA TRP A 55 11.70 -14.65 4.92
C TRP A 55 12.61 -14.47 6.14
N SER A 56 13.93 -14.61 5.96
CA SER A 56 14.89 -14.48 7.07
C SER A 56 14.85 -13.12 7.74
N ASP A 57 14.48 -12.09 7.00
CA ASP A 57 14.54 -10.70 7.45
C ASP A 57 13.31 -10.33 8.29
N TYR A 58 12.21 -11.06 8.12
CA TYR A 58 10.92 -10.76 8.76
C TYR A 58 10.43 -11.81 9.75
N LYS A 59 10.96 -13.05 9.73
CA LYS A 59 10.42 -14.17 10.52
C LYS A 59 10.28 -13.93 12.02
N ASP A 60 11.09 -13.04 12.58
CA ASP A 60 11.11 -12.71 14.02
C ASP A 60 10.43 -11.36 14.33
N ASP A 61 9.97 -10.63 13.30
CA ASP A 61 9.25 -9.36 13.42
C ASP A 61 7.75 -9.58 13.16
N SER A 62 7.01 -9.79 14.25
CA SER A 62 5.56 -10.02 14.21
C SER A 62 4.77 -8.87 13.58
N GLU A 63 5.25 -7.61 13.67
CA GLU A 63 4.55 -6.47 13.09
C GLU A 63 4.73 -6.45 11.56
N SER A 64 5.94 -6.70 11.09
CA SER A 64 6.18 -6.84 9.66
C SER A 64 5.43 -8.03 9.08
N LEU A 65 5.43 -9.20 9.75
CA LEU A 65 4.66 -10.36 9.31
C LEU A 65 3.15 -10.09 9.24
N ALA A 66 2.63 -9.31 10.18
CA ALA A 66 1.26 -8.81 10.19
C ALA A 66 0.93 -7.98 8.93
N LEU A 67 1.82 -7.09 8.51
CA LEU A 67 1.67 -6.29 7.29
C LEU A 67 1.77 -7.15 6.02
N TRP A 68 2.68 -8.12 5.99
CA TRP A 68 2.81 -9.06 4.88
C TRP A 68 1.58 -9.94 4.72
N ALA A 69 0.98 -10.39 5.83
CA ALA A 69 -0.27 -11.16 5.81
C ALA A 69 -1.43 -10.34 5.21
N ASP A 70 -1.61 -9.10 5.67
CA ASP A 70 -2.62 -8.20 5.14
C ASP A 70 -2.41 -7.93 3.63
N LEU A 71 -1.16 -7.72 3.19
CA LEU A 71 -0.84 -7.56 1.77
C LEU A 71 -1.18 -8.81 0.95
N LEU A 72 -0.78 -9.99 1.42
CA LEU A 72 -1.05 -11.26 0.73
C LEU A 72 -2.55 -11.52 0.64
N PHE A 73 -3.31 -11.26 1.71
CA PHE A 73 -4.77 -11.35 1.70
C PHE A 73 -5.39 -10.43 0.64
N LYS A 74 -4.98 -9.16 0.61
CA LYS A 74 -5.46 -8.19 -0.39
C LYS A 74 -5.11 -8.59 -1.81
N ASN A 75 -3.92 -9.14 -2.04
CA ASN A 75 -3.53 -9.65 -3.35
C ASN A 75 -4.47 -10.79 -3.79
N ARG A 76 -4.84 -11.71 -2.90
CA ARG A 76 -5.82 -12.78 -3.21
C ARG A 76 -7.18 -12.23 -3.57
N LEU A 77 -7.68 -11.23 -2.84
CA LEU A 77 -8.94 -10.56 -3.17
C LEU A 77 -8.86 -9.91 -4.55
N ILE A 78 -7.76 -9.20 -4.82
CA ILE A 78 -7.51 -8.55 -6.11
C ILE A 78 -7.53 -9.60 -7.22
N GLU A 79 -6.80 -10.70 -7.12
CA GLU A 79 -6.78 -11.76 -8.14
C GLU A 79 -8.17 -12.36 -8.41
N GLN A 80 -9.04 -12.39 -7.39
CA GLN A 80 -10.43 -12.84 -7.51
C GLN A 80 -11.39 -11.79 -8.07
N GLY A 81 -10.91 -10.55 -8.33
CA GLY A 81 -11.74 -9.43 -8.76
C GLY A 81 -12.58 -8.81 -7.64
N ILE A 82 -12.22 -9.04 -6.39
CA ILE A 82 -12.91 -8.52 -5.21
C ILE A 82 -12.12 -7.31 -4.69
N ALA A 83 -12.75 -6.14 -4.66
CA ALA A 83 -12.11 -4.94 -4.10
C ALA A 83 -11.90 -5.12 -2.59
N PRO A 84 -10.67 -4.96 -2.07
CA PRO A 84 -10.45 -4.91 -0.62
C PRO A 84 -11.25 -3.78 0.03
N ASP A 85 -11.65 -3.94 1.30
CA ASP A 85 -12.51 -2.97 2.01
C ASP A 85 -11.93 -1.54 2.06
N ASN A 86 -10.60 -1.39 2.03
CA ASN A 86 -9.94 -0.09 2.03
C ASN A 86 -9.81 0.54 0.62
N PHE A 87 -10.29 -0.12 -0.44
CA PHE A 87 -10.31 0.42 -1.79
C PHE A 87 -11.61 1.21 -2.03
N THR A 88 -11.74 2.33 -1.32
CA THR A 88 -12.97 3.12 -1.29
C THR A 88 -12.99 4.26 -2.31
N ALA A 89 -11.87 4.54 -2.96
CA ALA A 89 -11.76 5.63 -3.92
C ALA A 89 -11.77 5.11 -5.36
N ILE A 90 -12.20 5.96 -6.30
CA ILE A 90 -12.22 5.66 -7.73
C ILE A 90 -11.18 6.53 -8.43
N THR A 91 -10.39 5.95 -9.32
CA THR A 91 -9.50 6.70 -10.22
C THR A 91 -9.49 6.08 -11.62
N TRP A 92 -8.94 6.82 -12.58
CA TRP A 92 -8.70 6.35 -13.94
C TRP A 92 -7.29 5.78 -14.08
N CYS A 93 -7.20 4.53 -14.55
CA CYS A 93 -5.98 3.86 -14.93
C CYS A 93 -5.87 3.77 -16.46
N ASN A 94 -4.71 4.10 -17.03
CA ASN A 94 -4.50 4.08 -18.48
C ASN A 94 -4.73 2.71 -19.14
N SER A 95 -4.59 1.61 -18.40
CA SER A 95 -4.77 0.25 -18.92
C SER A 95 -6.10 -0.41 -18.53
N CYS A 96 -6.75 0.05 -17.47
CA CYS A 96 -7.93 -0.60 -16.89
C CYS A 96 -9.20 0.27 -16.94
N GLY A 97 -9.08 1.57 -17.25
CA GLY A 97 -10.20 2.52 -17.14
C GLY A 97 -10.47 2.90 -15.68
N TYR A 98 -11.74 3.15 -15.34
CA TYR A 98 -12.15 3.44 -13.97
C TYR A 98 -12.08 2.21 -13.09
N ILE A 99 -11.42 2.33 -11.93
CA ILE A 99 -11.18 1.23 -10.99
C ILE A 99 -11.24 1.72 -9.54
N TYR A 100 -11.51 0.80 -8.61
CA TYR A 100 -11.38 1.05 -7.17
C TYR A 100 -9.90 1.01 -6.73
N VAL A 101 -9.49 1.93 -5.86
CA VAL A 101 -8.13 2.02 -5.28
C VAL A 101 -8.17 2.48 -3.83
N PRO A 102 -7.08 2.29 -3.07
CA PRO A 102 -6.87 3.01 -1.83
C PRO A 102 -6.93 4.54 -2.06
N PRO A 103 -7.52 5.32 -1.15
CA PRO A 103 -7.59 6.78 -1.25
C PRO A 103 -6.22 7.45 -1.49
N GLU A 104 -5.13 6.86 -1.02
CA GLU A 104 -3.78 7.41 -1.15
C GLU A 104 -3.28 7.44 -2.61
N LEU A 105 -3.92 6.69 -3.51
CA LEU A 105 -3.59 6.66 -4.93
C LEU A 105 -4.35 7.69 -5.78
N THR A 106 -5.30 8.43 -5.21
CA THR A 106 -6.14 9.37 -5.97
C THR A 106 -5.65 10.80 -5.98
N ASN A 107 -4.38 11.06 -5.63
CA ASN A 107 -3.74 12.39 -5.45
C ASN A 107 -3.81 13.36 -6.66
N GLY A 108 -5.01 13.71 -7.12
CA GLY A 108 -5.29 14.71 -8.13
C GLY A 108 -5.30 14.23 -9.58
N GLY A 109 -5.27 12.93 -9.88
CA GLY A 109 -5.30 12.50 -11.28
C GLY A 109 -5.24 11.01 -11.56
N ASN A 110 -4.95 10.71 -12.84
CA ASN A 110 -4.88 9.38 -13.41
C ASN A 110 -3.60 8.65 -12.98
N VAL A 111 -3.66 7.33 -12.89
CA VAL A 111 -2.52 6.47 -12.56
C VAL A 111 -1.97 5.77 -13.79
N LEU A 112 -0.65 5.63 -13.88
CA LEU A 112 0.02 4.87 -14.94
C LEU A 112 -0.21 3.37 -14.84
N GLY A 113 -0.40 2.88 -13.62
CA GLY A 113 -0.72 1.49 -13.33
C GLY A 113 -1.51 1.39 -12.04
N CYS A 114 -2.40 0.40 -11.97
CA CYS A 114 -3.22 0.13 -10.80
C CYS A 114 -3.00 -1.31 -10.32
N PRO A 115 -3.42 -1.65 -9.08
CA PRO A 115 -3.31 -3.01 -8.57
C PRO A 115 -3.99 -4.07 -9.46
N TRP A 116 -5.00 -3.67 -10.25
CA TRP A 116 -5.76 -4.54 -11.15
C TRP A 116 -5.09 -4.80 -12.51
N CYS A 117 -3.98 -4.13 -12.85
CA CYS A 117 -3.37 -4.28 -14.17
C CYS A 117 -2.97 -5.72 -14.49
N TRP A 118 -2.52 -6.48 -13.49
CA TRP A 118 -2.21 -7.89 -13.67
C TRP A 118 -3.43 -8.74 -13.97
N ASN A 119 -4.59 -8.42 -13.39
CA ASN A 119 -5.84 -9.06 -13.77
C ASN A 119 -6.18 -8.78 -15.23
N ARG A 120 -5.98 -7.54 -15.68
CA ARG A 120 -6.20 -7.19 -17.10
C ARG A 120 -5.31 -8.03 -18.02
N VAL A 121 -4.02 -8.12 -17.72
CA VAL A 121 -3.05 -8.91 -18.49
C VAL A 121 -3.42 -10.40 -18.51
N LYS A 122 -3.86 -10.95 -17.37
CA LYS A 122 -4.24 -12.36 -17.22
C LYS A 122 -5.68 -12.67 -17.68
N GLY A 123 -6.46 -11.67 -18.11
CA GLY A 123 -7.87 -11.85 -18.44
C GLY A 123 -8.78 -12.16 -17.25
N LEU A 124 -8.34 -11.84 -16.02
CA LEU A 124 -9.11 -12.04 -14.79
C LEU A 124 -10.12 -10.89 -14.56
N PRO A 125 -11.15 -11.11 -13.71
CA PRO A 125 -12.15 -10.09 -13.40
C PRO A 125 -11.54 -8.83 -12.76
N ILE A 126 -12.12 -7.67 -13.06
CA ILE A 126 -11.80 -6.38 -12.42
C ILE A 126 -13.14 -5.80 -11.95
N PRO A 127 -13.27 -5.40 -10.67
CA PRO A 127 -14.52 -4.85 -10.16
C PRO A 127 -14.78 -3.50 -10.83
N GLU A 128 -15.94 -3.38 -11.49
CA GLU A 128 -16.36 -2.13 -12.11
C GLU A 128 -16.90 -1.16 -11.05
N PRO A 129 -16.39 0.08 -11.02
CA PRO A 129 -16.98 1.12 -10.20
C PRO A 129 -18.41 1.42 -10.66
N LYS A 130 -19.35 1.42 -9.72
CA LYS A 130 -20.71 1.88 -10.04
C LYS A 130 -20.67 3.40 -10.16
N PRO A 131 -21.25 4.00 -11.21
CA PRO A 131 -21.34 5.44 -11.27
C PRO A 131 -22.05 5.95 -10.02
N VAL A 132 -21.42 6.89 -9.32
CA VAL A 132 -22.13 7.68 -8.31
C VAL A 132 -23.13 8.49 -9.12
N ASN A 133 -24.41 8.14 -9.05
CA ASN A 133 -25.47 8.92 -9.69
C ASN A 133 -25.33 10.36 -9.20
N GLN A 134 -24.79 11.23 -10.06
CA GLN A 134 -24.78 12.67 -9.86
C GLN A 134 -26.19 13.13 -10.17
N HIS A 135 -27.02 13.21 -9.12
CA HIS A 135 -28.31 13.89 -9.17
C HIS A 135 -28.11 15.41 -9.12
#